data_AF-A0A7T6Z5D4-F1
#
_entry.id   AF-A0A7T6Z5D4-F1
#
_cell.length_a   1.000
_cell.length_b   1.000
_cell.length_c   1.000
_cell.angle_alpha   90.00
_cell.angle_beta   90.00
_cell.angle_gamma   90.00
#
_symmetry.space_group_name_H-M   'P 1'
#
loop_
_entity.id
_entity.type
_entity.pdbx_description
1 polymer ?
#
loop_
_entity_poly.entity_id
_entity_poly.type
_entity_poly.pdbx_seq_one_letter_code
_entity_poly.pdbx_strand_id
1 'polypeptide(L)'
;MAASTYENELFEKLKMIRKGYRAPRQVVQSLYARMMLEYSVYVFTKDRYKRLIDEALDAKDEERFRALTSEYSEWRARYQSGCTISEHGYEMECNFEDKINIDS
;
A
#
# COMPACT_ATOMS: atom_id res chain seq x y z
N MET A 1 0.30 -4.33 23.59
CA MET A 1 -0.68 -5.24 22.95
C MET A 1 -1.33 -4.51 21.75
N ALA A 2 -0.60 -4.30 20.66
CA ALA A 2 -1.08 -3.50 19.50
C ALA A 2 -1.12 -4.27 18.16
N ALA A 3 -0.66 -5.53 18.14
CA ALA A 3 -0.65 -6.36 16.93
C ALA A 3 -2.04 -6.91 16.56
N SER A 4 -2.90 -7.16 17.56
CA SER A 4 -4.18 -7.85 17.34
C SER A 4 -5.24 -7.00 16.64
N THR A 5 -5.21 -5.67 16.78
CA THR A 5 -6.17 -4.77 16.11
C THR A 5 -5.88 -4.63 14.63
N TYR A 6 -4.61 -4.44 14.27
CA TYR A 6 -4.17 -4.39 12.86
C TYR A 6 -4.40 -5.72 12.14
N GLU A 7 -4.06 -6.84 12.77
CA GLU A 7 -4.31 -8.16 12.19
C GLU A 7 -5.81 -8.40 11.94
N ASN A 8 -6.68 -8.06 12.88
CA ASN A 8 -8.13 -8.27 12.75
C ASN A 8 -8.78 -7.39 11.67
N GLU A 9 -8.43 -6.10 11.59
CA GLU A 9 -8.93 -5.21 10.53
C GLU A 9 -8.43 -5.66 9.14
N LEU A 10 -7.23 -6.20 9.09
CA LEU A 10 -6.64 -6.74 7.88
C LEU A 10 -7.25 -8.11 7.49
N PHE A 11 -7.62 -8.94 8.47
CA PHE A 11 -8.40 -10.16 8.29
C PHE A 11 -9.81 -9.89 7.75
N GLU A 12 -10.42 -8.76 8.12
CA GLU A 12 -11.69 -8.33 7.52
C GLU A 12 -11.51 -7.85 6.07
N LYS A 13 -10.37 -7.22 5.72
CA LYS A 13 -10.02 -6.91 4.32
C LYS A 13 -9.71 -8.17 3.48
N LEU A 14 -9.26 -9.26 4.11
CA LEU A 14 -8.97 -10.57 3.48
C LEU A 14 -10.24 -11.33 3.02
N LYS A 15 -11.46 -10.87 3.33
CA LYS A 15 -12.72 -11.60 3.07
C LYS A 15 -13.26 -11.57 1.64
N MET A 16 -12.46 -11.25 0.63
CA MET A 16 -12.88 -11.30 -0.78
C MET A 16 -12.27 -12.52 -1.49
N ILE A 17 -12.50 -13.71 -0.96
CA ILE A 17 -12.21 -14.95 -1.71
C ILE A 17 -13.29 -15.12 -2.76
N ARG A 18 -12.97 -14.70 -3.98
CA ARG A 18 -13.79 -14.87 -5.18
C ARG A 18 -13.80 -16.33 -5.63
N LYS A 19 -14.31 -17.24 -4.79
CA LYS A 19 -14.75 -18.61 -5.16
C LYS A 19 -15.46 -19.40 -4.05
N GLY A 20 -16.15 -18.78 -3.08
CA GLY A 20 -17.07 -19.50 -2.17
C GLY A 20 -16.47 -20.61 -1.27
N TYR A 21 -15.17 -20.87 -1.36
CA TYR A 21 -14.42 -21.87 -0.58
C TYR A 21 -13.37 -21.18 0.28
N ARG A 22 -13.24 -21.62 1.53
CA ARG A 22 -12.25 -21.10 2.48
C ARG A 22 -10.85 -21.47 1.99
N ALA A 23 -10.00 -20.47 1.76
CA ALA A 23 -8.61 -20.70 1.34
C ALA A 23 -7.84 -21.51 2.39
N PRO A 24 -6.94 -22.42 1.98
CA PRO A 24 -6.03 -23.09 2.90
C PRO A 24 -5.17 -22.06 3.68
N ARG A 25 -4.87 -22.36 4.95
CA ARG A 25 -4.09 -21.46 5.82
C ARG A 25 -2.77 -20.99 5.19
N GLN A 26 -2.08 -21.90 4.49
CA GLN A 26 -0.82 -21.59 3.81
C GLN A 26 -0.99 -20.55 2.70
N VAL A 27 -2.10 -20.61 1.94
CA VAL A 27 -2.42 -19.62 0.91
C VAL A 27 -2.68 -18.26 1.54
N VAL A 28 -3.45 -18.23 2.63
CA VAL A 28 -3.72 -16.98 3.38
C VAL A 28 -2.41 -16.37 3.92
N GLN A 29 -1.51 -17.20 4.46
CA GLN A 29 -0.21 -16.75 4.96
C GLN A 29 0.69 -16.23 3.84
N SER A 30 0.70 -16.88 2.67
CA SER A 30 1.45 -16.42 1.49
C SER A 30 0.93 -15.07 0.98
N LEU A 31 -0.40 -14.92 0.85
CA LEU A 31 -1.04 -13.66 0.48
C LEU A 31 -0.72 -12.55 1.49
N TYR A 32 -0.80 -12.85 2.78
CA TYR A 32 -0.45 -11.90 3.84
C TYR A 32 1.03 -11.46 3.76
N ALA A 33 1.96 -12.40 3.59
CA ALA A 33 3.37 -12.09 3.47
C ALA A 33 3.65 -11.18 2.25
N ARG A 34 3.02 -11.48 1.11
CA ARG A 34 3.10 -10.63 -0.09
C ARG A 34 2.55 -9.24 0.14
N MET A 35 1.37 -9.13 0.75
CA MET A 35 0.79 -7.82 1.06
C MET A 35 1.65 -7.01 2.03
N MET A 36 2.24 -7.66 3.04
CA MET A 36 3.13 -6.98 3.98
C MET A 36 4.40 -6.48 3.29
N LEU A 37 4.97 -7.24 2.35
CA LEU A 37 6.10 -6.80 1.55
C LEU A 37 5.73 -5.59 0.69
N GLU A 38 4.61 -5.67 -0.03
CA GLU A 38 4.13 -4.55 -0.86
C GLU A 38 3.84 -3.30 -0.03
N TYR A 39 3.19 -3.45 1.12
CA TYR A 39 2.94 -2.35 2.05
C TYR A 39 4.25 -1.73 2.57
N SER A 40 5.22 -2.56 2.92
CA SER A 40 6.53 -2.09 3.41
C SER A 40 7.27 -1.29 2.33
N VAL A 41 7.25 -1.77 1.09
CA VAL A 41 7.82 -1.05 -0.07
C VAL A 41 7.10 0.27 -0.30
N TYR A 42 5.76 0.27 -0.22
CA TYR A 42 4.94 1.48 -0.37
C TYR A 42 5.31 2.53 0.68
N VAL A 43 5.29 2.18 1.97
CA VAL A 43 5.58 3.11 3.08
C VAL A 43 7.01 3.64 2.97
N PHE A 44 7.98 2.75 2.77
CA PHE A 44 9.38 3.16 2.65
C PHE A 44 9.59 4.14 1.49
N THR A 45 9.00 3.86 0.33
CA THR A 45 9.16 4.69 -0.87
C THR A 45 8.47 6.04 -0.68
N LYS A 46 7.28 6.07 -0.08
CA LYS A 46 6.56 7.29 0.26
C LYS A 46 7.37 8.19 1.18
N ASP A 47 7.91 7.63 2.26
CA ASP A 47 8.70 8.37 3.24
C ASP A 47 10.03 8.86 2.63
N ARG A 48 10.63 8.07 1.73
CA ARG A 48 11.80 8.48 0.97
C ARG A 48 11.52 9.71 0.10
N TYR A 49 10.42 9.70 -0.67
CA TYR A 49 10.05 10.86 -1.49
C TYR A 49 9.82 12.10 -0.65
N LYS A 50 9.06 11.99 0.44
CA LYS A 50 8.84 13.11 1.37
C LYS A 50 10.15 13.71 1.86
N ARG A 51 11.07 12.86 2.35
CA ARG A 51 12.38 13.31 2.84
C ARG A 51 13.18 14.03 1.75
N LEU A 52 13.24 13.47 0.55
CA LEU A 52 13.99 14.08 -0.56
C LEU A 52 13.38 15.42 -0.99
N ILE A 53 12.06 15.54 -0.96
CA ILE A 53 11.35 16.78 -1.25
C ILE A 53 11.67 17.83 -0.19
N ASP A 54 11.62 17.46 1.10
CA ASP A 54 11.98 18.35 2.21
C ASP A 54 13.45 18.81 2.11
N GLU A 55 14.37 17.89 1.79
CA GLU A 55 15.79 18.22 1.54
C GLU A 55 15.97 19.23 0.38
N ALA A 56 15.18 19.11 -0.69
CA ALA A 56 15.22 20.05 -1.81
C ALA A 56 14.68 21.43 -1.41
N LEU A 57 13.64 21.49 -0.58
CA LEU A 57 13.11 22.73 -0.02
C LEU A 57 14.13 23.43 0.88
N ASP A 58 14.77 22.67 1.79
CA ASP A 58 15.82 23.19 2.67
C ASP A 58 17.01 23.76 1.89
N ALA A 59 17.38 23.10 0.78
CA ALA A 59 18.42 23.55 -0.13
C ALA A 59 17.99 24.71 -1.06
N LYS A 60 16.69 25.07 -1.06
CA LYS A 60 16.08 26.01 -2.03
C LYS A 60 16.32 25.62 -3.48
N ASP A 61 16.40 24.32 -3.75
CA ASP A 61 16.63 23.76 -5.08
C ASP A 61 15.28 23.51 -5.78
N GLU A 62 14.81 24.53 -6.50
CA GLU A 62 13.51 24.51 -7.16
C GLU A 62 13.40 23.44 -8.25
N GLU A 63 14.48 23.21 -9.01
CA GLU A 63 14.49 22.22 -10.09
C GLU A 63 14.34 20.81 -9.52
N ARG A 64 15.14 20.50 -8.48
CA ARG A 64 15.08 19.20 -7.81
C ARG A 64 13.75 18.99 -7.09
N PHE A 65 13.21 20.02 -6.44
CA PHE A 65 11.89 19.95 -5.82
C PHE A 65 10.79 19.61 -6.84
N ARG A 66 10.78 20.30 -7.99
CA ARG A 66 9.80 20.07 -9.05
C ARG A 66 9.92 18.65 -9.62
N ALA A 67 11.14 18.18 -9.89
CA ALA A 67 11.39 16.83 -10.38
C ALA A 67 10.88 15.77 -9.39
N LEU A 68 11.28 15.86 -8.12
CA LEU A 68 10.87 14.91 -7.07
C LEU A 68 9.37 14.91 -6.82
N THR A 69 8.72 16.08 -6.88
CA THR A 69 7.26 16.19 -6.71
C THR A 69 6.51 15.55 -7.88
N SER A 70 7.02 15.70 -9.10
CA SER A 70 6.46 15.05 -10.29
C SER A 70 6.60 13.53 -10.19
N GLU A 71 7.80 13.03 -9.89
CA GLU A 71 8.08 11.61 -9.71
C GLU A 71 7.21 10.99 -8.60
N TYR A 72 7.08 11.69 -7.47
CA TYR A 72 6.24 11.23 -6.36
C TYR A 72 4.76 11.16 -6.77
N SER A 73 4.28 12.15 -7.52
CA SER A 73 2.89 12.18 -8.00
C SER A 73 2.60 11.04 -8.98
N GLU A 74 3.50 10.80 -9.92
CA GLU A 74 3.42 9.67 -10.86
C GLU A 74 3.48 8.32 -10.15
N TRP A 75 4.42 8.18 -9.21
CA TRP A 75 4.54 6.98 -8.39
C TRP A 75 3.26 6.74 -7.58
N ARG A 76 2.73 7.76 -6.91
CA ARG A 76 1.51 7.68 -6.11
C ARG A 76 0.29 7.30 -6.95
N ALA A 77 0.16 7.85 -8.15
CA ALA A 77 -0.92 7.51 -9.07
C ALA A 77 -0.97 6.01 -9.40
N ARG A 78 0.19 5.33 -9.50
CA ARG A 78 0.26 3.87 -9.72
C ARG A 78 -0.31 3.05 -8.56
N TYR A 79 -0.28 3.59 -7.34
CA TYR A 79 -0.82 2.93 -6.15
C TYR A 79 -2.26 3.35 -5.83
N GLN A 80 -2.80 4.36 -6.52
CA GLN A 80 -4.14 4.89 -6.29
C GLN A 80 -5.26 3.92 -6.69
N SER A 81 -5.00 3.05 -7.69
CA SER A 81 -5.91 1.97 -8.07
C SER A 81 -5.84 0.74 -7.15
N GLY A 82 -4.97 0.77 -6.14
CA GLY A 82 -4.62 -0.42 -5.37
C GLY A 82 -3.76 -1.41 -6.18
N CYS A 83 -3.37 -2.51 -5.52
CA CYS A 83 -2.66 -3.63 -6.13
C CYS A 83 -3.45 -4.92 -5.90
N THR A 84 -3.59 -5.77 -6.90
CA THR A 84 -4.16 -7.11 -6.73
C THR A 84 -3.03 -8.13 -6.66
N ILE A 85 -2.89 -8.80 -5.52
CA ILE A 85 -1.98 -9.93 -5.38
C ILE A 85 -2.76 -11.24 -5.53
N SER A 86 -2.16 -12.23 -6.19
CA SER A 86 -2.79 -13.53 -6.43
C SER A 86 -1.91 -14.68 -5.98
N GLU A 87 -2.52 -15.76 -5.48
CA GLU A 87 -1.84 -16.98 -5.06
C GLU A 87 -2.77 -18.19 -5.22
N HIS A 88 -2.34 -19.23 -5.94
CA HIS A 88 -3.09 -20.48 -6.12
C HIS A 88 -4.57 -20.30 -6.54
N GLY A 89 -4.85 -19.28 -7.38
CA GLY A 89 -6.21 -18.97 -7.85
C GLY A 89 -7.06 -18.16 -6.87
N TYR A 90 -6.48 -17.69 -5.77
CA TYR A 90 -7.05 -16.71 -4.86
C TYR A 90 -6.46 -15.34 -5.15
N GLU A 91 -7.27 -14.29 -5.08
CA GLU A 91 -6.86 -12.91 -5.31
C GLU A 91 -7.18 -12.07 -4.08
N MET A 92 -6.36 -11.05 -3.82
CA MET A 92 -6.57 -10.09 -2.76
C MET A 92 -6.27 -8.68 -3.27
N GLU A 93 -7.25 -7.80 -3.11
CA GLU A 93 -7.11 -6.38 -3.37
C GLU A 93 -6.42 -5.70 -2.17
N CYS A 94 -5.33 -5.00 -2.46
CA CYS A 94 -4.53 -4.27 -1.50
C CYS A 94 -4.73 -2.76 -1.77
N ASN A 95 -5.48 -2.11 -0.90
CA ASN A 95 -5.64 -0.65 -0.91
C ASN A 95 -4.79 -0.07 0.22
N PHE A 96 -3.70 0.63 -0.16
CA PHE A 96 -2.71 1.16 0.78
C PHE A 96 -2.98 2.61 1.21
N GLU A 97 -3.91 3.29 0.53
CA GLU A 97 -4.46 4.57 0.97
C GLU A 97 -5.89 4.36 1.48
N ASP A 98 -6.22 4.96 2.62
CA ASP A 98 -7.60 5.01 3.07
C ASP A 98 -8.43 5.75 2.02
N LYS A 99 -9.59 5.19 1.66
CA LYS A 99 -10.58 5.95 0.91
C LYS A 99 -10.91 7.17 1.76
N ILE A 100 -10.49 8.34 1.31
CA ILE A 100 -10.95 9.59 1.92
C ILE A 100 -12.47 9.59 1.73
N ASN A 101 -13.22 9.26 2.78
CA ASN A 101 -14.65 9.55 2.83
C ASN A 101 -14.76 11.07 2.86
N ILE A 102 -14.86 11.67 1.68
CA ILE A 102 -15.35 13.04 1.54
C ILE A 102 -16.87 12.91 1.63
N ASP A 103 -17.39 12.66 2.83
CA ASP A 103 -18.75 13.09 3.16
C ASP A 103 -18.66 14.60 3.38
N SER A 104 -19.06 15.36 2.35
CA SER A 104 -19.39 16.78 2.42
C SER A 104 -20.87 16.97 2.21
#